data_AF-A0A3D6BSK2-F1
#
_entry.id   AF-A0A3D6BSK2-F1
#
_cell.length_a   1.000
_cell.length_b   1.000
_cell.length_c   1.000
_cell.angle_alpha   90.00
_cell.angle_beta   90.00
_cell.angle_gamma   90.00
#
_symmetry.space_group_name_H-M   'P 1'
#
loop_
_entity.id
_entity.type
_entity.pdbx_description
1 polymer ?
#
loop_
_entity_poly.entity_id
_entity_poly.type
_entity_poly.pdbx_seq_one_letter_code
_entity_poly.pdbx_strand_id
1 'polypeptide(L)'
;YKENDFKLLLNETEIIEKENQNIAIVGVENWGNPPFKQYGNLQKALEGTEQIPFKILLSHDPSHWPEEVIEHTNIALTLSGHTHGMQAAFKLKNKEWSPIKYKYKHWAGLYEQNNQFLYVNRGLGWLGFPGRLGMRPEITLMELKKA
;
A
#
# COMPACT_ATOMS: atom_id res chain seq x y z
N TYR A 1 14.46 -10.61 7.88
CA TYR A 1 14.45 -10.08 6.50
C TYR A 1 15.76 -10.36 5.78
N LYS A 2 16.92 -10.03 6.36
CA LYS A 2 18.25 -10.32 5.77
C LYS A 2 18.51 -11.80 5.47
N GLU A 3 17.96 -12.70 6.28
CA GLU A 3 18.09 -14.15 6.09
C GLU A 3 17.15 -14.74 5.01
N ASN A 4 16.29 -13.91 4.41
CA ASN A 4 15.26 -14.36 3.45
C ASN A 4 15.32 -13.53 2.14
N ASP A 5 16.46 -12.90 1.84
CA ASP A 5 16.68 -12.06 0.65
C ASP A 5 15.67 -10.90 0.45
N PHE A 6 15.04 -10.45 1.53
CA PHE A 6 14.20 -9.27 1.50
C PHE A 6 15.05 -8.00 1.68
N LYS A 7 14.93 -7.07 0.74
CA LYS A 7 15.41 -5.69 0.90
C LYS A 7 14.35 -4.86 1.61
N LEU A 8 14.69 -4.38 2.82
CA LEU A 8 13.87 -3.42 3.53
C LEU A 8 14.16 -2.03 2.98
N LEU A 9 13.12 -1.26 2.66
CA LEU A 9 13.23 0.11 2.15
C LEU A 9 12.72 1.07 3.22
N LEU A 10 13.60 1.90 3.78
CA LEU A 10 13.26 2.87 4.84
C LEU A 10 13.47 4.29 4.35
N ASN A 11 12.42 4.87 3.75
CA ASN A 11 12.51 6.15 3.03
C ASN A 11 13.55 6.08 1.90
N GLU A 12 13.51 4.97 1.17
CA GLU A 12 14.48 4.57 0.15
C GLU A 12 13.74 4.09 -1.10
N THR A 13 14.44 4.10 -2.23
CA THR A 13 13.94 3.54 -3.49
C THR A 13 14.89 2.47 -4.01
N GLU A 14 14.31 1.44 -4.62
CA GLU A 14 15.02 0.53 -5.52
C GLU A 14 14.52 0.69 -6.95
N ILE A 15 15.44 0.78 -7.91
CA ILE A 15 15.11 0.82 -9.33
C ILE A 15 15.24 -0.59 -9.89
N ILE A 16 14.17 -1.08 -10.48
CA ILE A 16 14.16 -2.36 -11.20
C ILE A 16 14.13 -2.05 -12.69
N GLU A 17 15.09 -2.63 -13.42
CA GLU A 17 15.13 -2.57 -14.87
C GLU A 17 14.54 -3.86 -15.47
N LYS A 18 13.63 -3.70 -16.44
CA LYS A 18 13.08 -4.80 -17.22
C LYS A 18 12.86 -4.35 -18.65
N GLU A 19 13.43 -5.07 -19.62
CA GLU A 19 13.25 -4.78 -21.06
C GLU A 19 13.56 -3.31 -21.43
N ASN A 20 14.65 -2.76 -20.87
CA ASN A 20 15.07 -1.35 -21.00
C ASN A 20 14.05 -0.33 -20.45
N GLN A 21 13.15 -0.75 -19.55
CA GLN A 21 12.24 0.12 -18.82
C GLN A 21 12.58 0.09 -17.33
N ASN A 22 12.51 1.25 -16.69
CA ASN A 22 12.78 1.39 -15.27
C ASN A 22 11.48 1.53 -14.50
N ILE A 23 11.38 0.80 -13.38
CA ILE A 23 10.31 0.92 -12.39
C ILE A 23 10.97 1.31 -11.07
N ALA A 24 10.52 2.40 -10.46
CA ALA A 24 10.94 2.78 -9.11
C ALA A 24 10.03 2.09 -8.09
N ILE A 25 10.61 1.26 -7.22
CA ILE A 25 9.96 0.73 -6.03
C ILE A 25 10.36 1.61 -4.85
N VAL A 26 9.44 2.48 -4.45
CA VAL A 26 9.64 3.47 -3.40
C VAL A 26 9.12 2.88 -2.09
N GLY A 27 9.88 2.92 -1.01
CA GLY A 27 9.45 2.48 0.31
C GLY A 27 9.59 3.57 1.35
N VAL A 28 8.53 3.81 2.12
CA VAL A 28 8.56 4.75 3.25
C VAL A 28 8.54 3.99 4.58
N GLU A 29 9.10 4.61 5.60
CA GLU A 29 8.97 4.14 6.99
C GLU A 29 7.53 4.28 7.51
N ASN A 30 7.32 3.97 8.80
CA ASN A 30 6.01 3.97 9.42
C ASN A 30 5.26 5.29 9.16
N TRP A 31 4.09 5.15 8.56
CA TRP A 31 3.06 6.19 8.51
C TRP A 31 1.98 5.84 9.53
N GLY A 32 1.47 6.83 10.24
CA GLY A 32 0.41 6.60 11.20
C GLY A 32 -0.04 7.88 11.87
N ASN A 33 -1.36 8.00 12.01
CA ASN A 33 -1.96 9.11 12.73
C ASN A 33 -1.63 9.04 14.24
N PRO A 34 -1.55 10.18 14.96
CA PRO A 34 -1.32 10.19 16.40
C PRO A 34 -2.24 9.21 17.14
N PRO A 35 -1.71 8.43 18.12
CA PRO A 35 -0.41 8.57 18.78
C PRO A 35 0.75 7.79 18.12
N PHE A 36 0.54 7.20 16.94
CA PHE A 36 1.60 6.45 16.25
C PHE A 36 2.66 7.41 15.69
N LYS A 37 3.91 6.97 15.68
CA LYS A 37 5.01 7.80 15.19
C LYS A 37 5.00 7.82 13.67
N GLN A 38 5.21 8.98 13.09
CA GLN A 38 5.35 9.16 11.65
C GLN A 38 6.83 9.35 11.31
N TYR A 39 7.43 8.33 10.73
CA TYR A 39 8.82 8.33 10.27
C TYR A 39 8.93 8.32 8.74
N GLY A 40 7.82 8.05 8.05
CA GLY A 40 7.74 8.15 6.60
C GLY A 40 8.15 9.53 6.11
N ASN A 41 9.06 9.56 5.13
CA ASN A 41 9.50 10.74 4.43
C ASN A 41 9.46 10.44 2.93
N LEU A 42 8.31 10.73 2.32
CA LEU A 42 8.07 10.43 0.92
C LEU A 42 8.98 11.24 -0.01
N GLN A 43 9.23 12.51 0.33
CA GLN A 43 10.12 13.37 -0.45
C GLN A 43 11.52 12.76 -0.55
N LYS A 44 12.10 12.36 0.58
CA LYS A 44 13.41 11.69 0.62
C LYS A 44 13.40 10.38 -0.18
N ALA A 45 12.36 9.58 -0.03
CA ALA A 45 12.25 8.31 -0.74
C ALA A 45 12.21 8.50 -2.27
N LEU A 46 11.67 9.64 -2.74
CA LEU A 46 11.54 9.96 -4.17
C LEU A 46 12.78 10.62 -4.78
N GLU A 47 13.79 11.02 -4.00
CA GLU A 47 15.01 11.64 -4.52
C GLU A 47 15.69 10.75 -5.57
N GLY A 48 16.00 11.32 -6.74
CA GLY A 48 16.66 10.61 -7.84
C GLY A 48 15.72 9.76 -8.71
N THR A 49 14.41 9.85 -8.49
CA THR A 49 13.39 9.12 -9.27
C THR A 49 12.65 10.00 -10.28
N GLU A 50 13.08 11.25 -10.47
CA GLU A 50 12.39 12.28 -11.25
C GLU A 50 12.19 11.87 -12.71
N GLN A 51 13.18 11.17 -13.28
CA GLN A 51 13.17 10.71 -14.67
C GLN A 51 12.49 9.35 -14.87
N ILE A 52 12.01 8.71 -13.81
CA ILE A 52 11.37 7.39 -13.87
C ILE A 52 9.85 7.57 -13.92
N PRO A 53 9.19 7.25 -15.05
CA PRO A 53 7.77 7.59 -15.24
C PRO A 53 6.83 6.66 -14.46
N PHE A 54 7.25 5.44 -14.13
CA PHE A 54 6.42 4.46 -13.44
C PHE A 54 6.98 4.15 -12.04
N LYS A 55 6.20 4.49 -11.01
CA LYS A 55 6.58 4.32 -9.61
C LYS A 55 5.53 3.52 -8.85
N ILE A 56 6.00 2.56 -8.05
CA ILE A 56 5.19 1.80 -7.10
C ILE A 56 5.64 2.19 -5.70
N LEU A 57 4.72 2.66 -4.86
CA LEU A 57 4.97 2.98 -3.46
C LEU A 57 4.56 1.82 -2.55
N LEU A 58 5.46 1.42 -1.67
CA LEU A 58 5.21 0.54 -0.54
C LEU A 58 5.02 1.41 0.70
N SER A 59 3.79 1.47 1.20
CA SER A 59 3.46 2.20 2.42
C SER A 59 2.43 1.44 3.22
N HIS A 60 2.77 1.12 4.47
CA HIS A 60 1.97 0.18 5.26
C HIS A 60 0.55 0.69 5.57
N ASP A 61 0.42 1.94 6.05
CA ASP A 61 -0.86 2.54 6.41
C ASP A 61 -1.52 3.20 5.17
N PRO A 62 -2.74 2.79 4.78
CA PRO A 62 -3.42 3.36 3.63
C PRO A 62 -3.88 4.82 3.81
N SER A 63 -3.81 5.41 5.01
CA SER A 63 -4.07 6.84 5.20
C SER A 63 -3.00 7.74 4.58
N HIS A 64 -1.78 7.22 4.38
CA HIS A 64 -0.69 7.94 3.72
C HIS A 64 -1.07 8.38 2.30
N TRP A 65 -1.82 7.54 1.58
CA TRP A 65 -2.15 7.78 0.17
C TRP A 65 -2.91 9.09 -0.06
N PRO A 66 -4.06 9.37 0.60
CA PRO A 66 -4.74 10.65 0.46
C PRO A 66 -4.01 11.83 1.13
N GLU A 67 -3.05 11.59 2.02
CA GLU A 67 -2.38 12.65 2.78
C GLU A 67 -1.16 13.23 2.04
N GLU A 68 -0.35 12.39 1.38
CA GLU A 68 0.88 12.86 0.68
C GLU A 68 1.02 12.37 -0.76
N VAL A 69 0.23 11.40 -1.23
CA VAL A 69 0.48 10.75 -2.52
C VAL A 69 -0.43 11.29 -3.62
N ILE A 70 -1.74 11.26 -3.38
CA ILE A 70 -2.74 11.70 -4.35
C ILE A 70 -2.56 13.19 -4.63
N GLU A 71 -2.62 13.61 -5.89
CA GLU A 71 -2.53 15.02 -6.33
C GLU A 71 -1.17 15.72 -6.08
N HIS A 72 -0.28 15.09 -5.32
CA HIS A 72 1.04 15.64 -4.97
C HIS A 72 2.21 14.93 -5.68
N THR A 73 1.97 13.75 -6.25
CA THR A 73 3.03 12.92 -6.86
C THR A 73 2.59 12.29 -8.19
N ASN A 74 3.55 11.71 -8.92
CA ASN A 74 3.29 10.87 -10.09
C ASN A 74 3.37 9.36 -9.78
N ILE A 75 3.12 8.97 -8.52
CA ILE A 75 3.10 7.56 -8.13
C ILE A 75 1.86 6.90 -8.75
N ALA A 76 2.08 5.86 -9.55
CA ALA A 76 1.01 5.17 -10.25
C ALA A 76 0.26 4.18 -9.34
N LEU A 77 0.98 3.46 -8.47
CA LEU A 77 0.42 2.41 -7.62
C LEU A 77 0.99 2.47 -6.21
N THR A 78 0.14 2.53 -5.20
CA THR A 78 0.48 2.38 -3.79
C THR A 78 -0.03 1.05 -3.27
N LEU A 79 0.86 0.29 -2.62
CA LEU A 79 0.54 -0.98 -1.98
C LEU A 79 0.55 -0.80 -0.46
N SER A 80 -0.59 -1.07 0.18
CA SER A 80 -0.79 -0.91 1.62
C SER A 80 -1.42 -2.14 2.26
N GLY A 81 -1.45 -2.15 3.59
CA GLY A 81 -2.07 -3.19 4.40
C GLY A 81 -2.67 -2.59 5.66
N HIS A 82 -2.10 -2.96 6.82
CA HIS A 82 -2.39 -2.42 8.14
C HIS A 82 -3.77 -2.75 8.74
N THR A 83 -4.85 -2.68 7.97
CA THR A 83 -6.21 -2.67 8.52
C THR A 83 -6.73 -4.06 8.92
N HIS A 84 -6.30 -5.11 8.20
CA HIS A 84 -6.84 -6.47 8.27
C HIS A 84 -8.38 -6.54 8.14
N GLY A 85 -9.04 -5.46 7.69
CA GLY A 85 -10.49 -5.29 7.77
C GLY A 85 -11.08 -5.47 9.18
N MET A 86 -10.31 -5.20 10.25
CA MET A 86 -10.68 -5.58 11.64
C MET A 86 -11.05 -7.06 11.80
N GLN A 87 -10.59 -7.91 10.88
CA GLN A 87 -10.91 -9.34 10.79
C GLN A 87 -12.41 -9.65 10.64
N ALA A 88 -13.23 -8.66 10.29
CA ALA A 88 -14.67 -8.82 10.14
C ALA A 88 -15.19 -8.03 8.93
N ALA A 89 -15.89 -8.70 8.03
CA ALA A 89 -16.62 -8.07 6.95
C ALA A 89 -17.89 -8.85 6.59
N PHE A 90 -18.88 -8.10 6.12
CA PHE A 90 -20.12 -8.60 5.58
C PHE A 90 -20.19 -8.19 4.11
N LYS A 91 -20.31 -9.18 3.22
CA LYS A 91 -20.44 -8.95 1.79
C LYS A 91 -21.85 -9.33 1.36
N LEU A 92 -22.59 -8.35 0.86
CA LEU A 92 -23.92 -8.54 0.29
C LEU A 92 -23.93 -7.99 -1.13
N LYS A 93 -23.97 -8.89 -2.12
CA LYS A 93 -23.88 -8.56 -3.55
C LYS A 93 -22.62 -7.72 -3.83
N ASN A 94 -22.80 -6.50 -4.33
CA ASN A 94 -21.72 -5.57 -4.69
C ASN A 94 -21.33 -4.62 -3.54
N LYS A 95 -21.85 -4.85 -2.32
CA LYS A 95 -21.52 -4.05 -1.15
C LYS A 95 -20.71 -4.87 -0.18
N GLU A 96 -19.57 -4.32 0.22
CA GLU A 96 -18.74 -4.84 1.30
C GLU A 96 -18.79 -3.84 2.45
N TRP A 97 -19.01 -4.34 3.66
CA TRP A 97 -19.06 -3.55 4.88
C TRP A 97 -18.18 -4.19 5.93
N SER A 98 -17.45 -3.39 6.68
CA SER A 98 -16.64 -3.82 7.83
C SER A 98 -16.65 -2.69 8.86
N PRO A 99 -16.61 -2.98 10.17
CA PRO A 99 -16.52 -1.95 11.21
C PRO A 99 -15.28 -1.04 11.04
N ILE A 100 -14.23 -1.53 10.36
CA ILE A 100 -13.03 -0.74 10.06
C ILE A 100 -13.33 0.56 9.30
N LYS A 101 -14.43 0.60 8.53
CA LYS A 101 -14.78 1.74 7.66
C LYS A 101 -14.98 3.06 8.42
N TYR A 102 -15.28 2.98 9.72
CA TYR A 102 -15.48 4.14 10.58
C TYR A 102 -14.16 4.76 11.04
N LYS A 103 -13.05 4.02 10.89
CA LYS A 103 -11.69 4.49 11.19
C LYS A 103 -10.87 4.74 9.93
N TYR A 104 -11.02 3.90 8.90
CA TYR A 104 -10.28 4.01 7.64
C TYR A 104 -11.22 4.14 6.45
N LYS A 105 -11.02 5.15 5.61
CA LYS A 105 -11.73 5.33 4.35
C LYS A 105 -11.38 4.22 3.34
N HIS A 106 -10.10 3.86 3.28
CA HIS A 106 -9.57 2.78 2.45
C HIS A 106 -9.14 1.62 3.34
N TRP A 107 -9.70 0.44 3.13
CA TRP A 107 -9.52 -0.67 4.08
C TRP A 107 -9.43 -2.06 3.46
N ALA A 108 -9.87 -2.27 2.21
CA ALA A 108 -9.59 -3.48 1.46
C ALA A 108 -9.81 -3.24 -0.04
N GLY A 109 -8.99 -3.89 -0.87
CA GLY A 109 -9.15 -3.89 -2.33
C GLY A 109 -8.52 -2.69 -3.03
N LEU A 110 -8.93 -2.48 -4.28
CA LEU A 110 -8.38 -1.46 -5.17
C LEU A 110 -9.23 -0.18 -5.12
N TYR A 111 -8.55 0.95 -4.99
CA TYR A 111 -9.08 2.30 -5.06
C TYR A 111 -8.34 3.07 -6.15
N GLU A 112 -9.02 4.01 -6.79
CA GLU A 112 -8.48 4.81 -7.88
C GLU A 112 -8.91 6.27 -7.73
N GLN A 113 -7.96 7.19 -7.93
CA GLN A 113 -8.22 8.63 -8.05
C GLN A 113 -7.16 9.25 -8.95
N ASN A 114 -7.58 10.03 -9.95
CA ASN A 114 -6.68 10.78 -10.86
C ASN A 114 -5.55 9.92 -11.48
N ASN A 115 -5.89 8.72 -11.97
CA ASN A 115 -4.96 7.72 -12.52
C ASN A 115 -3.88 7.22 -11.52
N GLN A 116 -4.07 7.46 -10.23
CA GLN A 116 -3.29 6.86 -9.16
C GLN A 116 -4.11 5.79 -8.47
N PHE A 117 -3.47 4.66 -8.15
CA PHE A 117 -4.13 3.49 -7.58
C PHE A 117 -3.62 3.23 -6.17
N LEU A 118 -4.51 2.84 -5.27
CA LEU A 118 -4.19 2.27 -3.97
C LEU A 118 -4.76 0.87 -3.87
N TYR A 119 -3.93 -0.10 -3.55
CA TYR A 119 -4.37 -1.44 -3.20
C TYR A 119 -4.12 -1.72 -1.72
N VAL A 120 -5.20 -1.98 -0.97
CA VAL A 120 -5.13 -2.35 0.45
C VAL A 120 -5.31 -3.86 0.58
N ASN A 121 -4.21 -4.55 0.86
CA ASN A 121 -4.20 -6.01 1.04
C ASN A 121 -4.75 -6.40 2.43
N ARG A 122 -5.57 -7.45 2.48
CA ARG A 122 -6.22 -7.95 3.71
C ARG A 122 -5.28 -8.65 4.70
N GLY A 123 -4.03 -8.88 4.30
CA GLY A 123 -2.97 -9.52 5.08
C GLY A 123 -3.19 -11.03 5.29
N LEU A 124 -2.09 -11.75 5.50
CA LEU A 124 -2.12 -13.18 5.84
C LEU A 124 -2.27 -13.44 7.34
N GLY A 125 -1.76 -12.53 8.18
CA GLY A 125 -1.77 -12.66 9.64
C GLY A 125 -3.10 -12.32 10.30
N TRP A 126 -3.09 -12.21 11.62
CA TRP A 126 -4.26 -11.88 12.43
C TRP A 126 -3.91 -10.89 13.55
N LEU A 127 -4.92 -10.22 14.10
CA LEU A 127 -4.76 -9.23 15.17
C LEU A 127 -5.35 -9.75 16.48
N GLY A 128 -4.52 -10.21 17.41
CA GLY A 128 -4.91 -10.70 18.74
C GLY A 128 -5.70 -12.02 18.76
N PHE A 129 -6.77 -12.12 17.98
CA PHE A 129 -7.60 -13.31 17.81
C PHE A 129 -7.39 -13.91 16.41
N PRO A 130 -7.14 -15.23 16.27
CA PRO A 130 -6.83 -15.87 14.99
C PRO A 130 -8.04 -16.09 14.06
N GLY A 131 -9.24 -15.64 14.42
CA GLY A 131 -10.43 -15.81 13.59
C GLY A 131 -10.74 -14.61 12.71
N ARG A 132 -11.26 -14.89 11.51
CA ARG A 132 -11.73 -13.90 10.53
C ARG A 132 -13.17 -14.23 10.12
N LEU A 133 -14.08 -13.27 10.21
CA LEU A 133 -15.48 -13.42 9.77
C LEU A 133 -15.68 -12.66 8.46
N GLY A 134 -15.87 -13.38 7.34
CA GLY A 134 -16.10 -12.77 6.03
C GLY A 134 -14.95 -11.90 5.47
N MET A 135 -13.81 -11.82 6.17
CA MET A 135 -12.61 -11.07 5.78
C MET A 135 -11.44 -12.05 5.58
N ARG A 136 -11.52 -12.88 4.53
CA ARG A 136 -10.52 -13.94 4.28
C ARG A 136 -9.12 -13.35 4.01
N PRO A 137 -8.04 -14.03 4.44
CA PRO A 137 -6.68 -13.71 4.00
C PRO A 137 -6.56 -13.77 2.48
N GLU A 138 -5.64 -13.02 1.90
CA GLU A 138 -5.43 -13.00 0.45
C GLU A 138 -3.96 -12.91 0.05
N ILE A 139 -3.65 -13.55 -1.08
CA ILE A 139 -2.41 -13.37 -1.83
C ILE A 139 -2.80 -12.73 -3.15
N THR A 140 -2.28 -11.55 -3.42
CA THR A 140 -2.65 -10.77 -4.60
C THR A 140 -1.60 -10.95 -5.69
N LEU A 141 -2.03 -11.35 -6.87
CA LEU A 141 -1.21 -11.33 -8.08
C LEU A 141 -1.54 -10.04 -8.86
N MET A 142 -0.53 -9.24 -9.15
CA MET A 142 -0.65 -8.06 -10.00
C MET A 142 0.18 -8.27 -11.26
N GLU A 143 -0.47 -8.16 -12.41
CA GLU A 143 0.17 -8.25 -13.71
C GLU A 143 0.29 -6.85 -14.31
N LEU A 144 1.53 -6.35 -14.38
CA LEU A 144 1.83 -5.10 -15.06
C LEU A 144 1.93 -5.36 -16.56
N LYS A 145 1.22 -4.56 -17.35
CA LYS A 145 1.23 -4.62 -18.82
C LYS A 145 1.77 -3.31 -19.36
N LYS A 146 2.57 -3.41 -20.42
CA LYS A 146 2.97 -2.24 -21.20
C LYS A 146 1.71 -1.61 -21.80
N ALA A 147 1.67 -0.28 -21.78
CA ALA A 147 0.61 0.48 -22.46
C ALA A 147 0.67 0.31 -23.98
#